data_AF-A0A2N9Y4M8-F1
#
_entry.id   AF-A0A2N9Y4M8-F1
#
_cell.length_a   1.000
_cell.length_b   1.000
_cell.length_c   1.000
_cell.angle_alpha   90.00
_cell.angle_beta   90.00
_cell.angle_gamma   90.00
#
_symmetry.space_group_name_H-M   'P 1'
#
loop_
_entity.id
_entity.type
_entity.pdbx_description
1 polymer ?
#
loop_
_entity_poly.entity_id
_entity_poly.type
_entity_poly.pdbx_seq_one_letter_code
_entity_poly.pdbx_strand_id
1 'polypeptide(L)'
;MKKILFVLLGLFISACAYAESPQLQFIKGMYDSNISKLKADETKDNKSDYRTIKDHYSFFSKYLDDNIKRLYSIYTKEKSLDETPLGLRRDCNYFYYLFIWMGLYLDPSAKLTFSEPSENMVQVTVGATKKTDVEGTVTYLVRCQKDGDCKIADIYKWGNFFTQHLAFKCGLL
;
A
#
# COMPACT_ATOMS: atom_id res chain seq x y z
N MET A 1 -59.38 11.94 4.26
CA MET A 1 -57.95 12.28 4.20
C MET A 1 -57.13 10.98 4.24
N LYS A 2 -56.79 10.40 3.07
CA LYS A 2 -56.01 9.14 2.94
C LYS A 2 -55.17 9.18 1.65
N LYS A 3 -54.28 10.15 1.49
CA LYS A 3 -53.42 10.27 0.28
C LYS A 3 -52.01 10.83 0.55
N ILE A 4 -51.43 10.62 1.74
CA ILE A 4 -50.08 11.12 2.07
C ILE A 4 -49.20 10.02 2.69
N LEU A 5 -49.35 8.76 2.27
CA LEU A 5 -48.51 7.66 2.79
C LEU A 5 -47.61 6.99 1.75
N PHE A 6 -47.74 7.35 0.46
CA PHE A 6 -46.99 6.67 -0.61
C PHE A 6 -45.76 7.43 -1.12
N VAL A 7 -45.53 8.68 -0.68
CA VAL A 7 -44.37 9.47 -1.15
C VAL A 7 -43.10 9.17 -0.32
N LEU A 8 -43.24 8.69 0.92
CA LEU A 8 -42.09 8.42 1.81
C LEU A 8 -41.41 7.07 1.57
N LEU A 9 -42.03 6.15 0.84
CA LEU A 9 -41.44 4.84 0.50
C LEU A 9 -40.58 4.86 -0.76
N GLY A 10 -40.62 5.94 -1.56
CA GLY A 10 -39.84 6.07 -2.79
C GLY A 10 -38.41 6.58 -2.60
N LEU A 11 -38.03 7.03 -1.40
CA LEU A 11 -36.72 7.65 -1.15
C LEU A 11 -35.65 6.70 -0.60
N PHE A 12 -35.99 5.44 -0.30
CA PHE A 12 -35.04 4.47 0.26
C PHE A 12 -34.42 3.50 -0.76
N ILE A 13 -34.88 3.51 -2.01
CA ILE A 13 -34.43 2.52 -3.02
C ILE A 13 -33.26 3.04 -3.88
N SER A 14 -32.96 4.35 -3.82
CA SER A 14 -31.91 4.99 -4.62
C SER A 14 -30.55 5.15 -3.91
N ALA A 15 -30.42 4.74 -2.65
CA ALA A 15 -29.22 5.00 -1.84
C ALA A 15 -28.30 3.78 -1.63
N CYS A 16 -28.48 2.70 -2.41
CA CYS A 16 -27.40 1.73 -2.59
C CYS A 16 -26.34 2.31 -3.56
N ALA A 17 -25.82 3.49 -3.26
CA ALA A 17 -24.47 3.83 -3.67
C ALA A 17 -23.62 2.76 -3.00
N TYR A 18 -22.99 1.87 -3.78
CA TYR A 18 -22.05 0.89 -3.26
C TYR A 18 -20.97 1.68 -2.52
N ALA A 19 -21.12 1.80 -1.20
CA ALA A 19 -20.16 2.48 -0.37
C ALA A 19 -18.86 1.66 -0.47
N GLU A 20 -17.79 2.33 -0.90
CA GLU A 20 -16.46 1.70 -0.96
C GLU A 20 -16.15 1.07 0.38
N SER A 21 -15.54 -0.12 0.37
CA SER A 21 -15.15 -0.77 1.62
C SER A 21 -14.19 0.11 2.43
N PRO A 22 -14.19 0.01 3.77
CA PRO A 22 -13.19 0.69 4.60
C PRO A 22 -11.75 0.41 4.14
N GLN A 23 -11.48 -0.81 3.66
CA GLN A 23 -10.19 -1.25 3.16
C GLN A 23 -9.80 -0.48 1.88
N LEU A 24 -10.74 -0.36 0.93
CA LEU A 24 -10.52 0.38 -0.31
C LEU A 24 -10.28 1.86 -0.03
N GLN A 25 -11.10 2.47 0.82
CA GLN A 25 -10.94 3.87 1.24
C GLN A 25 -9.58 4.10 1.92
N PHE A 26 -9.17 3.18 2.81
CA PHE A 26 -7.89 3.23 3.51
C PHE A 26 -6.70 3.21 2.54
N ILE A 27 -6.69 2.28 1.58
CA ILE A 27 -5.59 2.18 0.61
C ILE A 27 -5.57 3.38 -0.34
N LYS A 28 -6.73 3.85 -0.81
CA LYS A 28 -6.81 5.10 -1.60
C LYS A 28 -6.23 6.28 -0.83
N GLY A 29 -6.64 6.47 0.41
CA GLY A 29 -6.14 7.54 1.28
C GLY A 29 -4.62 7.45 1.54
N MET A 30 -4.07 6.24 1.64
CA MET A 30 -2.62 6.04 1.71
C MET A 30 -1.91 6.53 0.44
N TYR A 31 -2.38 6.13 -0.74
CA TYR A 31 -1.79 6.56 -2.02
C TYR A 31 -1.96 8.06 -2.25
N ASP A 32 -3.12 8.64 -1.95
CA ASP A 32 -3.37 10.08 -2.04
C ASP A 32 -2.41 10.86 -1.14
N SER A 33 -2.26 10.44 0.12
CA SER A 33 -1.32 11.07 1.06
C SER A 33 0.12 11.01 0.56
N ASN A 34 0.54 9.88 -0.02
CA ASN A 34 1.87 9.74 -0.60
C ASN A 34 2.06 10.64 -1.83
N ILE A 35 1.11 10.66 -2.76
CA ILE A 35 1.14 11.51 -3.95
C ILE A 35 1.21 12.99 -3.57
N SER A 36 0.39 13.43 -2.60
CA SER A 36 0.42 14.81 -2.09
C SER A 36 1.79 15.17 -1.53
N LYS A 37 2.42 14.25 -0.79
CA LYS A 37 3.76 14.46 -0.24
C LYS A 37 4.82 14.55 -1.35
N LEU A 38 4.80 13.64 -2.32
CA LEU A 38 5.70 13.66 -3.46
C LEU A 38 5.59 14.96 -4.28
N LYS A 39 4.36 15.44 -4.53
CA LYS A 39 4.13 16.73 -5.22
C LYS A 39 4.64 17.93 -4.41
N ALA A 40 4.47 17.91 -3.09
CA ALA A 40 4.95 18.98 -2.22
C ALA A 40 6.49 19.03 -2.12
N ASP A 41 7.17 17.91 -2.35
CA ASP A 41 8.63 17.86 -2.38
C ASP A 41 9.19 18.21 -3.77
N GLU A 42 8.43 18.00 -4.86
CA GLU A 42 8.80 18.51 -6.20
C GLU A 42 8.85 20.05 -6.27
N THR A 43 8.15 20.76 -5.38
CA THR A 43 8.07 22.24 -5.37
C THR A 43 9.05 22.93 -4.42
N LYS A 44 9.83 22.19 -3.63
CA LYS A 44 10.84 22.77 -2.72
C LYS A 44 12.18 22.93 -3.44
N ASP A 45 12.75 24.14 -3.40
CA ASP A 45 14.06 24.47 -4.00
C ASP A 45 15.22 23.60 -3.46
N ASN A 46 15.09 23.12 -2.22
CA ASN A 46 15.89 22.02 -1.72
C ASN A 46 15.07 20.75 -1.87
N LYS A 47 15.40 19.94 -2.89
CA LYS A 47 14.96 18.54 -3.01
C LYS A 47 15.46 17.80 -1.77
N SER A 48 14.76 17.89 -0.64
CA SER A 48 15.02 17.03 0.50
C SER A 48 14.92 15.63 -0.05
N ASP A 49 16.01 14.88 0.08
CA ASP A 49 16.20 13.60 -0.58
C ASP A 49 15.28 12.55 0.06
N TYR A 50 13.98 12.67 -0.20
CA TYR A 50 12.95 11.67 0.08
C TYR A 50 13.18 10.41 -0.77
N ARG A 51 14.44 10.07 -1.07
CA ARG A 51 14.86 8.88 -1.79
C ARG A 51 15.52 7.87 -0.86
N THR A 52 15.73 8.22 0.41
CA THR A 52 16.22 7.21 1.34
C THR A 52 15.10 6.24 1.69
N ILE A 53 15.42 4.95 1.66
CA ILE A 53 14.52 3.87 2.09
C ILE A 53 13.99 4.12 3.52
N LYS A 54 14.78 4.80 4.35
CA LYS A 54 14.44 5.14 5.74
C LYS A 54 13.28 6.13 5.84
N ASP A 55 13.31 7.21 5.06
CA ASP A 55 12.27 8.25 5.11
C ASP A 55 10.93 7.73 4.56
N HIS A 56 11.01 6.91 3.51
CA HIS A 56 9.84 6.20 2.99
C HIS A 56 9.26 5.22 3.99
N TYR A 57 10.10 4.42 4.66
CA TYR A 57 9.61 3.52 5.69
C TYR A 57 8.95 4.28 6.83
N SER A 58 9.55 5.38 7.30
CA SER A 58 8.95 6.22 8.33
C SER A 58 7.53 6.64 7.94
N PHE A 59 7.34 7.10 6.70
CA PHE A 59 6.02 7.45 6.18
C PHE A 59 5.06 6.26 6.10
N PHE A 60 5.49 5.12 5.55
CA PHE A 60 4.61 3.97 5.33
C PHE A 60 4.33 3.15 6.59
N SER A 61 5.21 3.22 7.58
CA SER A 61 5.13 2.42 8.81
C SER A 61 3.80 2.62 9.55
N LYS A 62 3.21 3.82 9.51
CA LYS A 62 1.91 4.10 10.15
C LYS A 62 0.73 3.32 9.55
N TYR A 63 0.86 2.85 8.30
CA TYR A 63 -0.16 2.05 7.61
C TYR A 63 0.04 0.55 7.79
N LEU A 64 1.20 0.11 8.29
CA LEU A 64 1.56 -1.30 8.42
C LEU A 64 1.10 -1.86 9.76
N ASP A 65 0.74 -3.15 9.77
CA ASP A 65 0.60 -3.90 11.01
C ASP A 65 1.97 -4.12 11.67
N ASP A 66 1.95 -4.53 12.94
CA ASP A 66 3.18 -4.70 13.71
C ASP A 66 4.03 -5.90 13.26
N ASN A 67 3.43 -6.91 12.63
CA ASN A 67 4.17 -8.05 12.09
C ASN A 67 5.01 -7.64 10.87
N ILE A 68 4.45 -6.89 9.91
CA ILE A 68 5.20 -6.34 8.78
C ILE A 68 6.27 -5.36 9.27
N LYS A 69 5.94 -4.48 10.23
CA LYS A 69 6.93 -3.57 10.83
C LYS A 69 8.09 -4.33 11.46
N ARG A 70 7.80 -5.40 12.21
CA ARG A 70 8.82 -6.24 12.84
C ARG A 70 9.72 -6.88 11.79
N LEU A 71 9.15 -7.49 10.75
CA LEU A 71 9.93 -8.10 9.66
C LEU A 71 10.83 -7.08 8.96
N TYR A 72 10.35 -5.85 8.73
CA TYR A 72 11.21 -4.78 8.24
C TYR A 72 12.34 -4.42 9.20
N SER A 73 12.04 -4.33 10.49
CA SER A 73 13.05 -3.97 11.49
C SER A 73 14.18 -5.00 11.53
N ILE A 74 13.87 -6.28 11.29
CA ILE A 74 14.88 -7.34 11.19
C ILE A 74 15.72 -7.12 9.92
N TYR A 75 15.07 -6.96 8.76
CA TYR A 75 15.75 -6.68 7.48
C TYR A 75 16.68 -5.45 7.55
N THR A 76 16.28 -4.40 8.27
CA THR A 76 17.10 -3.18 8.39
C THR A 76 18.20 -3.26 9.44
N LYS A 77 18.04 -4.08 10.47
CA LYS A 77 19.08 -4.35 11.49
C LYS A 77 20.17 -5.27 10.98
N GLU A 78 19.86 -6.19 10.06
CA GLU A 78 20.84 -7.10 9.45
C GLU A 78 21.81 -6.42 8.46
N LYS A 79 21.91 -5.08 8.48
CA LYS A 79 22.91 -4.35 7.70
C LYS A 79 24.25 -4.22 8.43
N SER A 80 25.07 -5.26 8.35
CA SER A 80 26.28 -5.15 7.52
C SER A 80 25.92 -5.73 6.14
N LEU A 81 25.40 -4.88 5.26
CA LEU A 81 25.05 -5.25 3.88
C LEU A 81 26.23 -5.85 3.10
N ASP A 82 27.45 -5.76 3.62
CA ASP A 82 28.69 -6.26 3.03
C ASP A 82 29.01 -7.72 3.39
N GLU A 83 28.29 -8.32 4.35
CA GLU A 83 28.58 -9.69 4.84
C GLU A 83 27.54 -10.73 4.42
N THR A 84 26.36 -10.31 3.94
CA THR A 84 25.36 -11.24 3.38
C THR A 84 25.81 -11.76 2.01
N PRO A 85 25.88 -13.10 1.79
CA PRO A 85 26.20 -13.69 0.49
C PRO A 85 25.34 -13.09 -0.62
N LEU A 86 25.95 -12.75 -1.76
CA LEU A 86 25.31 -12.13 -2.93
C LEU A 86 24.01 -12.82 -3.38
N GLY A 87 23.85 -14.12 -3.09
CA GLY A 87 22.62 -14.89 -3.34
C GLY A 87 21.44 -14.50 -2.42
N LEU A 88 21.67 -14.37 -1.11
CA LEU A 88 20.64 -13.94 -0.15
C LEU A 88 20.29 -12.45 -0.32
N ARG A 89 21.29 -11.65 -0.75
CA ARG A 89 21.13 -10.23 -1.09
C ARG A 89 20.11 -9.99 -2.22
N ARG A 90 19.98 -10.94 -3.17
CA ARG A 90 19.00 -10.85 -4.27
C ARG A 90 17.60 -11.32 -3.87
N ASP A 91 17.47 -12.35 -3.04
CA ASP A 91 16.18 -12.94 -2.69
C ASP A 91 15.42 -12.12 -1.61
N CYS A 92 16.14 -11.43 -0.73
CA CYS A 92 15.55 -10.52 0.28
C CYS A 92 15.34 -9.08 -0.24
N ASN A 93 15.76 -8.75 -1.48
CA ASN A 93 15.46 -7.47 -2.15
C ASN A 93 13.96 -7.27 -2.46
N TYR A 94 13.13 -8.28 -2.20
CA TYR A 94 11.67 -8.19 -2.29
C TYR A 94 11.13 -6.96 -1.55
N PHE A 95 11.76 -6.57 -0.44
CA PHE A 95 11.41 -5.37 0.32
C PHE A 95 11.55 -4.07 -0.48
N TYR A 96 12.63 -3.92 -1.26
CA TYR A 96 12.84 -2.74 -2.09
C TYR A 96 11.75 -2.59 -3.16
N TYR A 97 11.32 -3.71 -3.75
CA TYR A 97 10.22 -3.72 -4.71
C TYR A 97 8.89 -3.35 -4.09
N LEU A 98 8.61 -3.75 -2.85
CA LEU A 98 7.39 -3.30 -2.16
C LEU A 98 7.38 -1.79 -1.98
N PHE A 99 8.52 -1.20 -1.63
CA PHE A 99 8.64 0.26 -1.46
C PHE A 99 8.51 1.02 -2.76
N ILE A 100 8.99 0.47 -3.89
CA ILE A 100 8.72 1.01 -5.23
C ILE A 100 7.21 1.20 -5.44
N TRP A 101 6.42 0.16 -5.15
CA TRP A 101 4.97 0.16 -5.41
C TRP A 101 4.14 0.82 -4.32
N MET A 102 4.67 0.92 -3.10
CA MET A 102 4.06 1.71 -2.02
C MET A 102 4.32 3.20 -2.21
N GLY A 103 5.49 3.62 -2.72
CA GLY A 103 5.69 5.05 -2.98
C GLY A 103 7.08 5.60 -3.29
N LEU A 104 8.17 4.84 -3.13
CA LEU A 104 9.56 5.32 -3.31
C LEU A 104 9.85 5.82 -4.72
N TYR A 105 9.23 5.20 -5.72
CA TYR A 105 9.39 5.58 -7.12
C TYR A 105 8.04 5.80 -7.81
N LEU A 106 6.98 6.05 -7.03
CA LEU A 106 5.67 6.34 -7.59
C LEU A 106 5.73 7.69 -8.31
N ASP A 107 5.45 7.70 -9.61
CA ASP A 107 5.26 8.95 -10.33
C ASP A 107 3.91 9.57 -9.92
N PRO A 108 3.87 10.82 -9.39
CA PRO A 108 2.63 11.47 -8.99
C PRO A 108 1.61 11.69 -10.12
N SER A 109 2.04 11.53 -11.38
CA SER A 109 1.20 11.58 -12.58
C SER A 109 0.69 10.20 -13.04
N ALA A 110 1.12 9.11 -12.39
CA ALA A 110 0.67 7.76 -12.73
C ALA A 110 -0.84 7.62 -12.51
N LYS A 111 -1.51 6.98 -13.47
CA LYS A 111 -2.92 6.61 -13.32
C LYS A 111 -3.02 5.44 -12.34
N LEU A 112 -3.70 5.64 -11.23
CA LEU A 112 -4.01 4.58 -10.26
C LEU A 112 -5.38 3.98 -10.55
N THR A 113 -5.47 2.66 -10.54
CA THR A 113 -6.73 1.93 -10.47
C THR A 113 -6.75 0.99 -9.26
N PHE A 114 -7.94 0.80 -8.70
CA PHE A 114 -8.14 0.04 -7.49
C PHE A 114 -9.24 -0.99 -7.71
N SER A 115 -9.04 -2.20 -7.19
CA SER A 115 -10.03 -3.27 -7.22
C SER A 115 -9.97 -4.10 -5.93
N GLU A 116 -11.02 -4.84 -5.64
CA GLU A 116 -11.11 -5.71 -4.47
C GLU A 116 -11.25 -7.17 -4.94
N PRO A 117 -10.13 -7.88 -5.18
CA PRO A 117 -10.17 -9.23 -5.75
C PRO A 117 -10.78 -10.27 -4.79
N SER A 118 -10.82 -9.98 -3.50
CA SER A 118 -11.44 -10.82 -2.47
C SER A 118 -11.66 -10.00 -1.18
N GLU A 119 -12.34 -10.60 -0.21
CA GLU A 119 -12.57 -9.98 1.09
C GLU A 119 -11.24 -9.55 1.73
N ASN A 120 -11.20 -8.33 2.27
CA ASN A 120 -10.03 -7.73 2.91
C ASN A 120 -8.82 -7.50 1.98
N MET A 121 -8.92 -7.78 0.68
CA MET A 121 -7.83 -7.58 -0.26
C MET A 121 -8.13 -6.38 -1.17
N VAL A 122 -7.19 -5.45 -1.25
CA VAL A 122 -7.25 -4.31 -2.16
C VAL A 122 -6.08 -4.37 -3.10
N GLN A 123 -6.36 -4.51 -4.38
CA GLN A 123 -5.39 -4.48 -5.44
C GLN A 123 -5.25 -3.06 -5.98
N VAL A 124 -4.01 -2.61 -6.13
CA VAL A 124 -3.65 -1.34 -6.74
C VAL A 124 -2.82 -1.62 -7.98
N THR A 125 -3.25 -1.05 -9.09
CA THR A 125 -2.49 -1.04 -10.34
C THR A 125 -2.02 0.39 -10.59
N VAL A 126 -0.70 0.52 -10.77
CA VAL A 126 -0.02 1.77 -11.06
C VAL A 126 0.34 1.75 -12.54
N GLY A 127 -0.35 2.58 -13.33
CA GLY A 127 -0.11 2.69 -14.77
C GLY A 127 1.28 3.26 -15.09
N ALA A 128 1.83 2.85 -16.23
CA ALA A 128 3.10 3.36 -16.72
C ALA A 128 3.05 4.87 -16.99
N THR A 129 4.20 5.54 -16.84
CA THR A 129 4.42 6.95 -17.15
C THR A 129 5.68 7.11 -17.99
N LYS A 130 6.00 8.35 -18.39
CA LYS A 130 7.28 8.66 -19.04
C LYS A 130 8.50 8.44 -18.12
N LYS A 131 8.31 8.49 -16.80
CA LYS A 131 9.38 8.28 -15.80
C LYS A 131 9.46 6.82 -15.34
N THR A 132 8.34 6.10 -15.38
CA THR A 132 8.24 4.69 -15.01
C THR A 132 7.58 3.91 -16.14
N ASP A 133 8.40 3.36 -17.04
CA ASP A 133 7.98 2.61 -18.23
C ASP A 133 7.33 1.25 -17.93
N VAL A 134 7.36 0.82 -16.66
CA VAL A 134 6.77 -0.42 -16.18
C VAL A 134 5.48 -0.14 -15.41
N GLU A 135 4.37 -0.68 -15.89
CA GLU A 135 3.14 -0.84 -15.11
C GLU A 135 3.32 -1.92 -14.05
N GLY A 136 2.70 -1.76 -12.89
CA GLY A 136 2.74 -2.79 -11.87
C GLY A 136 1.53 -2.84 -10.99
N THR A 137 1.23 -4.07 -10.56
CA THR A 137 0.15 -4.36 -9.63
C THR A 137 0.72 -4.84 -8.30
N VAL A 138 0.09 -4.43 -7.21
CA VAL A 138 0.34 -4.90 -5.85
C VAL A 138 -0.99 -5.11 -5.17
N THR A 139 -1.12 -6.18 -4.38
CA THR A 139 -2.34 -6.45 -3.63
C THR A 139 -2.06 -6.40 -2.14
N TYR A 140 -2.82 -5.61 -1.41
CA TYR A 140 -2.70 -5.44 0.03
C TYR A 140 -3.76 -6.28 0.72
N LEU A 141 -3.37 -7.07 1.72
CA LEU A 141 -4.30 -7.62 2.70
C LEU A 141 -4.47 -6.59 3.81
N VAL A 142 -5.68 -6.08 3.99
CA VAL A 142 -6.01 -4.98 4.91
C VAL A 142 -6.96 -5.50 5.98
N ARG A 143 -6.62 -5.29 7.25
CA ARG A 143 -7.49 -5.59 8.39
C ARG A 143 -7.96 -4.29 9.01
N CYS A 144 -9.27 -4.11 9.11
CA CYS A 144 -9.89 -2.96 9.75
C CYS A 144 -10.58 -3.38 11.04
N GLN A 145 -10.34 -2.62 12.11
CA GLN A 145 -11.06 -2.76 13.37
C GLN A 145 -12.41 -2.02 13.31
N LYS A 146 -13.30 -2.28 14.28
CA LYS A 146 -14.67 -1.72 14.31
C LYS A 146 -14.71 -0.20 14.43
N ASP A 147 -13.64 0.41 14.91
CA ASP A 147 -13.45 1.86 15.01
C ASP A 147 -12.92 2.50 13.71
N GLY A 148 -12.67 1.69 12.67
CA GLY A 148 -12.13 2.15 11.40
C GLY A 148 -10.60 2.23 11.35
N ASP A 149 -9.88 1.80 12.40
CA ASP A 149 -8.42 1.68 12.30
C ASP A 149 -8.06 0.49 11.40
N CYS A 150 -7.58 0.81 10.21
CA CYS A 150 -7.13 -0.17 9.22
C CYS A 150 -5.61 -0.25 9.19
N LYS A 151 -5.08 -1.46 9.04
CA LYS A 151 -3.65 -1.73 8.82
C LYS A 151 -3.45 -2.72 7.67
N ILE A 152 -2.35 -2.55 6.94
CA ILE A 152 -1.85 -3.54 5.99
C ILE A 152 -1.27 -4.70 6.79
N ALA A 153 -1.95 -5.84 6.75
CA ALA A 153 -1.56 -7.07 7.44
C ALA A 153 -0.64 -7.96 6.59
N ASP A 154 -0.73 -7.86 5.26
CA ASP A 154 0.24 -8.48 4.35
C ASP A 154 0.24 -7.79 2.99
N ILE A 155 1.25 -8.08 2.16
CA ILE A 155 1.37 -7.59 0.80
C ILE A 155 1.62 -8.77 -0.12
N TYR A 156 0.75 -8.97 -1.11
CA TYR A 156 0.82 -10.03 -2.10
C TYR A 156 1.36 -9.49 -3.42
N LYS A 157 2.43 -10.11 -3.92
CA LYS A 157 3.01 -9.82 -5.23
C LYS A 157 3.69 -11.06 -5.81
N TRP A 158 3.50 -11.27 -7.11
CA TRP A 158 4.09 -12.39 -7.87
C TRP A 158 3.85 -13.78 -7.23
N GLY A 159 2.60 -14.06 -6.85
CA GLY A 159 2.25 -15.39 -6.34
C GLY A 159 2.49 -15.60 -4.84
N ASN A 160 3.13 -14.65 -4.14
CA ASN A 160 3.55 -14.85 -2.76
C ASN A 160 3.14 -13.68 -1.87
N PHE A 161 2.77 -14.00 -0.63
CA PHE A 161 2.65 -13.02 0.44
C PHE A 161 4.03 -12.65 0.97
N PHE A 162 4.21 -11.37 1.28
CA PHE A 162 5.45 -10.79 1.74
C PHE A 162 5.94 -11.45 3.02
N THR A 163 5.06 -11.62 4.01
CA THR A 163 5.47 -12.17 5.30
C THR A 163 5.97 -13.60 5.17
N GLN A 164 5.32 -14.40 4.29
CA GLN A 164 5.73 -15.77 3.98
C GLN A 164 7.04 -15.81 3.18
N HIS A 165 7.20 -14.93 2.17
CA HIS A 165 8.40 -14.85 1.37
C HIS A 165 9.62 -14.50 2.23
N LEU A 166 9.52 -13.51 3.11
CA LEU A 166 10.61 -13.16 4.02
C LEU A 166 10.92 -14.26 5.03
N ALA A 167 9.90 -14.86 5.65
CA ALA A 167 10.10 -15.93 6.60
C ALA A 167 10.87 -17.10 5.97
N PHE A 168 10.47 -17.51 4.77
CA PHE A 168 11.06 -18.64 4.06
C PHE A 168 12.43 -18.33 3.45
N LYS A 169 12.59 -17.16 2.81
CA LYS A 169 13.82 -16.83 2.05
C LYS A 169 14.91 -16.17 2.89
N CYS A 170 14.55 -15.52 3.98
CA CYS A 170 15.50 -14.82 4.84
C CYS A 170 15.71 -15.52 6.19
N GLY A 171 15.21 -16.75 6.37
CA GLY A 171 15.50 -17.59 7.54
C GLY A 171 14.96 -17.03 8.87
N LEU A 172 13.85 -16.31 8.82
CA LEU A 172 13.27 -15.61 9.97
C LEU A 172 12.26 -16.45 10.77
N LEU A 173 12.09 -17.73 10.41
CA LEU A 173 11.35 -18.78 11.13
C LEU A 173 12.07 -20.13 11.03
#